data_AF-A0A6L8T827-F1
#
_entry.id   AF-A0A6L8T827-F1
#
_cell.length_a   1.000
_cell.length_b   1.000
_cell.length_c   1.000
_cell.angle_alpha   90.00
_cell.angle_beta   90.00
_cell.angle_gamma   90.00
#
_symmetry.space_group_name_H-M   'P 1'
#
loop_
_entity.id
_entity.type
_entity.pdbx_description
1 polymer ?
#
loop_
_entity_poly.entity_id
_entity_poly.type
_entity_poly.pdbx_seq_one_letter_code
_entity_poly.pdbx_strand_id
1 'polypeptide(L)'
;MVRLQRYYLEEYEKASVEQCKNCWAVNLCNMCYAACYRENGIDIEAKNELCTYQKDQLKGELIMYHQVLETNPELLEHIQDIEII
;
A
#
# COMPACT_ATOMS: atom_id res chain seq x y z
N MET A 1 24.56 0.13 -10.20
CA MET A 1 23.17 0.63 -10.11
C MET A 1 22.17 -0.19 -10.92
N VAL A 2 22.47 -0.65 -12.15
CA VAL A 2 21.51 -1.36 -13.02
C VAL A 2 20.92 -2.67 -12.44
N ARG A 3 21.68 -3.44 -11.65
CA ARG A 3 21.20 -4.73 -11.11
C ARG A 3 20.12 -4.62 -10.02
N LEU A 4 20.23 -3.62 -9.13
CA LEU A 4 19.29 -3.45 -8.01
C LEU A 4 17.91 -3.02 -8.52
N GLN A 5 17.88 -2.08 -9.47
CA GLN A 5 16.65 -1.65 -10.12
C GLN A 5 15.96 -2.81 -10.83
N ARG A 6 16.71 -3.60 -11.60
CA ARG A 6 16.15 -4.75 -12.32
C ARG A 6 15.58 -5.82 -11.39
N TYR A 7 16.31 -6.16 -10.34
CA TYR A 7 15.92 -7.26 -9.44
C TYR A 7 14.74 -6.88 -8.54
N TYR A 8 14.76 -5.69 -7.94
CA TYR A 8 13.72 -5.33 -6.97
C TYR A 8 12.50 -4.63 -7.58
N LEU A 9 12.70 -3.80 -8.59
CA LEU A 9 11.60 -2.98 -9.14
C LEU A 9 10.94 -3.68 -10.33
N GLU A 10 11.70 -4.17 -11.32
CA GLU A 10 11.07 -4.78 -12.51
C GLU A 10 10.40 -6.13 -12.20
N GLU A 11 10.98 -6.96 -11.32
CA GLU A 11 10.35 -8.24 -10.93
C GLU A 11 9.06 -7.98 -10.15
N TYR A 12 9.08 -7.01 -9.23
CA TYR A 12 7.89 -6.60 -8.50
C TYR A 12 6.83 -6.02 -9.44
N GLU A 13 7.21 -5.16 -10.37
CA GLU A 13 6.32 -4.58 -11.36
C GLU A 13 5.66 -5.66 -12.21
N LYS A 14 6.44 -6.61 -12.76
CA LYS A 14 5.91 -7.74 -13.55
C LYS A 14 4.95 -8.61 -12.73
N ALA A 15 5.25 -8.84 -11.46
CA ALA A 15 4.39 -9.61 -10.55
C ALA A 15 3.14 -8.84 -10.08
N SER A 16 3.08 -7.52 -10.31
CA SER A 16 2.03 -6.64 -9.77
C SER A 16 1.12 -6.07 -10.87
N VAL A 17 1.67 -5.69 -12.02
CA VAL A 17 1.00 -4.85 -13.02
C VAL A 17 -0.35 -5.41 -13.48
N GLU A 18 -0.45 -6.72 -13.69
CA GLU A 18 -1.68 -7.36 -14.16
C GLU A 18 -2.81 -7.27 -13.13
N GLN A 19 -2.49 -7.35 -11.84
CA GLN A 19 -3.47 -7.20 -10.74
C GLN A 19 -3.71 -5.73 -10.41
N CYS A 20 -2.65 -4.92 -10.37
CA CYS A 20 -2.69 -3.53 -9.94
C CYS A 20 -3.36 -2.61 -10.95
N LYS A 21 -3.26 -2.88 -12.26
CA LYS A 21 -3.88 -2.03 -13.30
C LYS A 21 -5.40 -1.89 -13.18
N ASN A 22 -6.06 -2.85 -12.54
CA ASN A 22 -7.50 -2.86 -12.31
C ASN A 22 -7.87 -2.69 -10.82
N CYS A 23 -6.89 -2.38 -9.96
CA CYS A 23 -7.12 -2.28 -8.53
C CYS A 23 -7.70 -0.92 -8.16
N TRP A 24 -8.86 -0.91 -7.48
CA TRP A 24 -9.50 0.31 -7.00
C TRP A 24 -8.64 1.13 -6.02
N ALA A 25 -7.73 0.46 -5.32
CA ALA A 25 -6.88 1.04 -4.28
C ALA A 25 -5.50 1.49 -4.79
N VAL A 26 -5.21 1.39 -6.09
CA VAL A 26 -3.82 1.55 -6.60
C VAL A 26 -3.19 2.89 -6.25
N ASN A 27 -3.95 3.99 -6.26
CA ASN A 27 -3.46 5.34 -5.94
C ASN A 27 -3.23 5.59 -4.44
N LEU A 28 -3.72 4.68 -3.60
CA LEU A 28 -3.62 4.75 -2.13
C LEU A 28 -2.81 3.57 -1.57
N CYS A 29 -2.31 2.69 -2.44
CA CYS A 29 -1.57 1.50 -2.04
C CYS A 29 -0.22 1.91 -1.43
N ASN A 30 0.01 1.48 -0.20
CA ASN A 30 1.24 1.72 0.55
C ASN A 30 2.12 0.46 0.65
N MET A 31 1.85 -0.56 -0.18
CA MET A 31 2.59 -1.83 -0.17
C MET A 31 4.02 -1.61 -0.67
N CYS A 32 4.99 -1.93 0.19
CA CYS A 32 6.41 -1.88 -0.17
C CYS A 32 6.87 -3.25 -0.70
N TYR A 33 7.61 -3.25 -1.81
CA TYR A 33 8.21 -4.47 -2.36
C TYR A 33 9.05 -5.20 -1.30
N ALA A 34 9.76 -4.48 -0.43
CA ALA A 34 10.62 -5.10 0.60
C ALA A 34 9.87 -6.07 1.52
N ALA A 35 8.55 -5.89 1.72
CA ALA A 35 7.75 -6.77 2.57
C ALA A 35 7.56 -8.19 1.96
N CYS A 36 7.65 -8.32 0.64
CA CYS A 36 7.42 -9.57 -0.07
C CYS A 36 8.67 -10.15 -0.74
N TYR A 37 9.86 -9.56 -0.54
CA TYR A 37 11.11 -10.19 -1.00
C TYR A 37 11.69 -11.13 0.06
N ARG A 38 12.32 -12.19 -0.42
CA ARG A 38 13.10 -13.20 0.33
C ARG A 38 14.46 -13.36 -0.34
N GLU A 39 15.31 -14.21 0.22
CA GLU A 39 16.65 -14.50 -0.32
C GLU A 39 16.63 -14.93 -1.81
N ASN A 40 15.58 -15.65 -2.22
CA ASN A 40 15.42 -16.18 -3.57
C ASN A 40 14.54 -15.31 -4.50
N GLY A 41 14.20 -14.08 -4.09
CA GLY A 41 13.37 -13.16 -4.87
C GLY A 41 11.98 -12.96 -4.27
N ILE A 42 11.01 -12.61 -5.10
CA ILE A 42 9.66 -12.27 -4.65
C ILE A 42 8.86 -13.51 -4.22
N ASP A 43 8.29 -13.44 -3.02
CA ASP A 43 7.32 -14.38 -2.48
C ASP A 43 5.91 -13.93 -2.89
N ILE A 44 5.37 -14.59 -3.92
CA ILE A 44 4.09 -14.23 -4.53
C ILE A 44 2.91 -14.51 -3.59
N GLU A 45 3.00 -15.55 -2.77
CA GLU A 45 1.95 -15.88 -1.80
C GLU A 45 1.90 -14.79 -0.73
N ALA A 46 3.04 -14.48 -0.10
CA ALA A 46 3.13 -13.40 0.87
C ALA A 46 2.72 -12.04 0.28
N LYS A 47 3.07 -11.75 -0.98
CA LYS A 47 2.60 -10.55 -1.69
C LYS A 47 1.07 -10.50 -1.78
N ASN A 48 0.43 -11.59 -2.19
CA ASN A 48 -1.02 -11.61 -2.41
C ASN A 48 -1.80 -11.51 -1.09
N GLU A 49 -1.30 -12.14 -0.03
CA GLU A 49 -1.83 -11.99 1.33
C GLU A 49 -1.73 -10.55 1.81
N LEU A 50 -0.54 -9.94 1.70
CA LEU A 50 -0.30 -8.55 2.07
C LEU A 50 -1.18 -7.59 1.25
N CYS A 51 -1.36 -7.85 -0.04
CA CYS A 51 -2.24 -7.08 -0.92
C CYS A 51 -3.70 -7.12 -0.45
N THR A 52 -4.16 -8.29 0.01
CA THR A 52 -5.53 -8.45 0.50
C THR A 52 -5.71 -7.72 1.81
N TYR A 53 -4.80 -7.93 2.76
CA TYR A 53 -4.77 -7.23 4.03
C TYR A 53 -4.76 -5.71 3.85
N GLN A 54 -3.91 -5.17 2.97
CA GLN A 54 -3.84 -3.72 2.76
C GLN A 54 -5.12 -3.13 2.15
N LYS A 55 -5.78 -3.84 1.23
CA LYS A 55 -7.08 -3.38 0.72
C LYS A 55 -8.14 -3.32 1.82
N ASP A 56 -8.13 -4.28 2.75
CA ASP A 56 -9.06 -4.31 3.87
C ASP A 56 -8.75 -3.20 4.90
N GLN A 57 -7.48 -2.96 5.20
CA GLN A 57 -7.06 -1.83 6.05
C GLN A 57 -7.47 -0.50 5.42
N LEU A 58 -7.11 -0.26 4.16
CA LEU A 58 -7.43 0.97 3.46
C LEU A 58 -8.94 1.21 3.39
N LYS A 59 -9.74 0.16 3.20
CA LYS A 59 -11.20 0.26 3.27
C LYS A 59 -11.66 0.74 4.65
N GLY A 60 -11.11 0.18 5.72
CA GLY A 60 -11.42 0.59 7.09
C GLY A 60 -11.01 2.05 7.36
N GLU A 61 -9.82 2.44 6.91
CA GLU A 61 -9.30 3.80 7.02
C GLU A 61 -10.19 4.81 6.28
N LEU A 62 -10.64 4.49 5.05
CA LEU A 62 -11.56 5.33 4.30
C LEU A 62 -12.91 5.46 5.01
N ILE A 63 -13.46 4.36 5.53
CA ILE A 63 -14.71 4.39 6.32
C ILE A 63 -14.55 5.32 7.52
N MET A 64 -13.47 5.15 8.29
CA MET A 64 -13.19 5.97 9.46
C MET A 64 -13.03 7.44 9.08
N TYR A 65 -12.22 7.74 8.07
CA TYR A 65 -12.00 9.10 7.58
C TYR A 65 -13.31 9.79 7.22
N HIS A 66 -14.18 9.11 6.44
CA HIS A 66 -15.47 9.68 6.06
C HIS A 66 -16.44 9.80 7.24
N GLN A 67 -16.47 8.84 8.16
CA GLN A 67 -17.27 8.94 9.38
C GLN A 67 -16.87 10.14 10.23
N VAL A 68 -15.56 10.36 10.43
CA VAL A 68 -15.04 11.52 11.16
C VAL A 68 -15.40 12.81 10.41
N LEU A 69 -15.19 12.87 9.10
CA LEU A 69 -15.53 14.03 8.28
C LEU A 69 -17.03 14.43 8.40
N GLU A 70 -17.93 13.46 8.50
CA GLU A 70 -19.37 13.69 8.61
C GLU A 70 -19.84 14.03 10.02
N THR A 71 -19.18 13.48 11.06
CA THR A 71 -19.66 13.56 12.45
C THR A 71 -18.88 14.54 13.32
N ASN A 72 -17.59 14.72 13.05
CA ASN A 72 -16.67 15.54 13.81
C ASN A 72 -15.44 15.92 12.93
N PRO A 73 -15.62 16.82 11.95
CA PRO A 73 -14.54 17.23 11.05
C PRO A 73 -13.41 18.00 11.78
N GLU A 74 -13.69 18.64 12.93
CA GLU A 74 -12.69 19.39 13.69
C GLU A 74 -11.55 18.50 14.21
N LEU A 75 -11.79 17.20 14.45
CA LEU A 75 -10.74 16.25 14.79
C LEU A 75 -9.68 16.11 13.68
N LEU A 76 -10.04 16.35 12.41
CA LEU A 76 -9.09 16.29 11.30
C LEU A 76 -8.17 17.52 11.26
N GLU A 77 -8.53 18.64 11.89
CA GLU A 77 -7.67 19.83 11.96
C GLU A 77 -6.38 19.53 12.73
N HIS A 78 -6.47 18.70 13.77
CA HIS A 78 -5.32 18.27 14.57
C HIS A 78 -4.31 17.41 13.81
N ILE A 79 -4.66 16.87 12.64
CA ILE A 79 -3.70 16.16 11.79
C ILE A 79 -2.57 17.11 11.36
N GLN A 80 -2.85 18.40 11.21
CA GLN A 80 -1.84 19.41 10.86
C GLN A 80 -0.79 19.61 11.96
N ASP A 81 -1.12 19.26 13.20
CA ASP A 81 -0.24 19.40 14.35
C ASP A 81 0.73 18.21 14.49
N ILE A 82 0.56 17.15 13.69
CA ILE A 82 1.40 15.96 13.72
C ILE A 82 2.75 16.28 13.06
N GLU A 83 3.82 16.30 13.87
CA GLU A 83 5.19 16.40 13.35
C GLU A 83 5.56 15.10 12.61
N ILE A 84 5.93 15.23 11.33
CA ILE A 84 6.47 14.13 10.54
C ILE A 84 7.97 14.01 10.88
N ILE A 85 8.33 12.95 11.60
CA ILE A 85 9.71 12.59 11.96
C ILE A 85 10.35 11.75 10.86
#